data_AF-A0A197KAN5-F1
#
_entry.id   AF-A0A197KAN5-F1
#
_cell.length_a   1.000
_cell.length_b   1.000
_cell.length_c   1.000
_cell.angle_alpha   90.00
_cell.angle_beta   90.00
_cell.angle_gamma   90.00
#
_symmetry.space_group_name_H-M   'P 1'
#
loop_
_entity.id
_entity.type
_entity.pdbx_description
1 polymer ?
#
loop_
_entity_poly.entity_id
_entity_poly.type
_entity_poly.pdbx_seq_one_letter_code
_entity_poly.pdbx_strand_id
1 'polypeptide(L)'
;MTVPVPASSLAQAAATGELKSAALQHLNESINPTTASAIAAVIDNNETTATPAAPAHAHLHDNEAGFQNDTFLDTTNDTQEAGSFEGPEKLLEIWFGSAPYLLQGIRTIPTEFQTPVSEEDALGGSDRYGLRIVPKPVWDEMLAIVKCQVLNSIQNDCMDAFLLSESSFFVYPHKLILKTCGTTTLLMALPKILEIAQNYCGLEKVWRVFYSRKTFMFPERQLHVHRDWKDEVAFLDRHFEHGSAYTVGKVNGDHWCLYLTAPQDDCLSHITSRRNSFSSDTVVNNHEENSSDVVVVGGHGETGAQPLSIVTREVAGESGAASPIASSPSLSSASSLSSSSSSISIASSSSSASYLYPSHDQTVEILMTNLNPEAMKRFYQREDDVPGTVGGIRVDQETGLAGLFPQAQLDSFLFTPCGYSANALQDGNYYTIHVTPEPVCSYASFETNIPVGLRHKKSSKSRSASGNNSAGSSSASEDGDAAEEEGKTKQEVVSEATYTGPETLTDLISRVVEIFQPGTMSVTLFSSHMTEDGQMESERQMERRQRRMVKAMGRITGFSRTDRILYEFDGCDLVFGHFVAKA
;
A
#
# COMPACT_ATOMS: atom_id res chain seq x y z
N MET A 1 -73.38 7.67 6.60
CA MET A 1 -72.54 8.58 7.42
C MET A 1 -71.40 7.76 7.99
N THR A 2 -70.18 8.28 7.90
CA THR A 2 -69.01 7.81 8.65
C THR A 2 -69.04 8.32 10.08
N VAL A 3 -68.46 7.57 11.03
CA VAL A 3 -67.32 7.99 11.88
C VAL A 3 -66.62 6.71 12.39
N PRO A 4 -65.33 6.47 12.11
CA PRO A 4 -64.52 5.48 12.81
C PRO A 4 -63.80 6.08 14.03
N VAL A 5 -63.44 5.24 15.00
CA VAL A 5 -62.66 5.61 16.21
C VAL A 5 -61.16 5.56 15.89
N PRO A 6 -60.32 6.52 16.37
CA PRO A 6 -58.98 6.76 15.81
C PRO A 6 -57.86 5.85 16.36
N ALA A 7 -56.75 5.80 15.62
CA ALA A 7 -55.54 5.06 15.96
C ALA A 7 -54.66 5.76 17.02
N SER A 8 -54.01 4.98 17.88
CA SER A 8 -53.15 5.46 18.98
C SER A 8 -51.66 5.34 18.66
N SER A 9 -51.08 6.43 18.14
CA SER A 9 -49.74 6.94 18.50
C SER A 9 -48.56 5.96 18.67
N LEU A 10 -48.38 4.97 17.77
CA LEU A 10 -47.17 4.14 17.69
C LEU A 10 -46.23 4.53 16.52
N ALA A 11 -46.43 5.73 15.95
CA ALA A 11 -45.77 6.21 14.73
C ALA A 11 -44.86 7.44 14.96
N GLN A 12 -44.39 7.69 16.19
CA GLN A 12 -43.67 8.92 16.52
C GLN A 12 -42.61 8.74 17.63
N ALA A 13 -41.77 7.71 17.50
CA ALA A 13 -40.62 7.45 18.39
C ALA A 13 -39.32 7.05 17.67
N ALA A 14 -39.30 7.05 16.33
CA ALA A 14 -38.14 6.61 15.52
C ALA A 14 -37.18 7.76 15.18
N ALA A 15 -36.86 8.63 16.16
CA ALA A 15 -36.19 9.91 15.90
C ALA A 15 -35.35 10.47 17.08
N THR A 16 -34.68 9.62 17.86
CA THR A 16 -33.64 10.02 18.83
C THR A 16 -32.40 9.12 18.71
N GLY A 17 -31.22 9.74 18.59
CA GLY A 17 -29.97 9.08 18.16
C GLY A 17 -29.17 8.36 19.25
N GLU A 18 -29.82 7.76 20.26
CA GLU A 18 -29.13 7.23 21.45
C GLU A 18 -28.49 5.84 21.25
N LEU A 19 -28.87 5.11 20.20
CA LEU A 19 -28.47 3.71 19.99
C LEU A 19 -27.00 3.49 19.55
N LYS A 20 -26.27 4.52 19.06
CA LYS A 20 -24.82 4.38 18.79
C LYS A 20 -23.98 4.25 20.08
N SER A 21 -24.49 4.65 21.24
CA SER A 21 -23.78 4.56 22.53
C SER A 21 -23.84 3.15 23.15
N ALA A 22 -25.00 2.49 23.08
CA ALA A 22 -25.27 1.26 23.81
C ALA A 22 -24.33 0.08 23.44
N ALA A 23 -23.90 0.02 22.17
CA ALA A 23 -22.96 -1.01 21.70
C ALA A 23 -21.55 -0.86 22.30
N LEU A 24 -21.11 0.38 22.58
CA LEU A 24 -19.83 0.66 23.24
C LEU A 24 -19.92 0.46 24.76
N GLN A 25 -21.05 0.79 25.38
CA GLN A 25 -21.21 0.61 26.83
C GLN A 25 -21.23 -0.87 27.25
N HIS A 26 -21.94 -1.75 26.54
CA HIS A 26 -22.07 -3.16 26.94
C HIS A 26 -20.78 -4.01 26.81
N LEU A 27 -19.74 -3.52 26.13
CA LEU A 27 -18.42 -4.15 26.12
C LEU A 27 -17.53 -3.69 27.29
N ASN A 28 -17.79 -2.51 27.85
CA ASN A 28 -16.90 -1.84 28.81
C ASN A 28 -17.14 -2.23 30.29
N GLU A 29 -18.20 -2.98 30.59
CA GLU A 29 -18.57 -3.38 31.97
C GLU A 29 -17.84 -4.64 32.50
N SER A 30 -16.89 -5.20 31.75
CA SER A 30 -16.21 -6.47 32.08
C SER A 30 -14.87 -6.34 32.82
N ILE A 31 -14.37 -5.12 33.05
CA ILE A 31 -13.05 -4.87 33.66
C ILE A 31 -13.19 -4.37 35.10
N ASN A 32 -12.64 -5.11 36.07
CA ASN A 32 -12.70 -4.78 37.50
C ASN A 32 -11.74 -3.64 37.89
N PRO A 33 -12.20 -2.53 38.49
CA PRO A 33 -11.36 -1.36 38.77
C PRO A 33 -10.69 -1.41 40.16
N THR A 34 -9.51 -2.03 40.28
CA THR A 34 -8.73 -2.00 41.54
C THR A 34 -7.20 -1.91 41.36
N THR A 35 -6.67 -0.76 40.91
CA THR A 35 -5.45 -0.07 41.43
C THR A 35 -5.13 1.17 40.61
N ALA A 36 -5.63 2.35 41.02
CA ALA A 36 -5.27 3.63 40.43
C ALA A 36 -5.28 4.75 41.50
N SER A 37 -4.38 4.64 42.50
CA SER A 37 -4.22 5.68 43.53
C SER A 37 -2.83 5.63 44.18
N ALA A 38 -1.83 6.19 43.48
CA ALA A 38 -0.53 6.57 44.01
C ALA A 38 0.12 7.63 43.08
N ILE A 39 1.09 8.38 43.59
CA ILE A 39 1.93 9.33 42.84
C ILE A 39 1.15 10.53 42.24
N ALA A 40 0.64 11.40 43.12
CA ALA A 40 0.21 12.76 42.78
C ALA A 40 0.61 13.74 43.90
N ALA A 41 1.91 13.89 44.16
CA ALA A 41 2.44 14.82 45.16
C ALA A 41 3.90 15.22 44.87
N VAL A 42 4.25 16.45 45.27
CA VAL A 42 5.58 17.12 45.19
C VAL A 42 5.91 17.77 43.84
N ILE A 43 5.58 19.07 43.77
CA ILE A 43 6.27 20.12 43.01
C ILE A 43 6.63 21.19 44.06
N ASP A 44 7.87 21.67 44.12
CA ASP A 44 8.21 23.12 44.01
C ASP A 44 9.73 23.43 44.16
N ASN A 45 10.18 24.57 43.60
CA ASN A 45 11.55 25.17 43.61
C ASN A 45 12.62 24.45 42.75
N ASN A 46 13.65 25.11 42.16
CA ASN A 46 14.16 26.48 42.34
C ASN A 46 14.83 27.08 41.04
N GLU A 47 15.32 28.33 41.11
CA GLU A 47 15.71 29.21 39.98
C GLU A 47 17.10 29.06 39.29
N THR A 48 17.11 29.32 37.97
CA THR A 48 18.03 30.17 37.14
C THR A 48 19.59 30.10 37.23
N THR A 49 20.25 29.83 36.09
CA THR A 49 21.51 30.50 35.58
C THR A 49 21.81 30.09 34.11
N ALA A 50 22.79 30.70 33.40
CA ALA A 50 22.88 30.60 31.93
C ALA A 50 24.30 30.60 31.26
N THR A 51 24.40 29.93 30.08
CA THR A 51 25.41 30.05 28.97
C THR A 51 26.89 29.63 29.21
N PRO A 52 27.72 29.30 28.16
CA PRO A 52 27.46 29.17 26.70
C PRO A 52 28.03 27.92 25.93
N ALA A 53 27.31 27.52 24.86
CA ALA A 53 27.74 27.11 23.50
C ALA A 53 28.77 25.99 23.13
N ALA A 54 28.27 24.99 22.37
CA ALA A 54 28.84 24.34 21.16
C ALA A 54 30.02 23.31 21.28
N PRO A 55 30.21 22.38 20.30
CA PRO A 55 29.53 22.19 19.00
C PRO A 55 28.76 20.86 18.82
N ALA A 56 28.12 20.70 17.66
CA ALA A 56 27.05 19.74 17.38
C ALA A 56 27.45 18.29 17.03
N HIS A 57 26.58 17.35 17.42
CA HIS A 57 26.28 16.09 16.73
C HIS A 57 24.76 15.91 16.77
N ALA A 58 24.10 15.68 15.62
CA ALA A 58 22.63 15.58 15.55
C ALA A 58 22.15 14.14 15.77
N HIS A 59 21.29 13.95 16.77
CA HIS A 59 20.51 12.72 17.01
C HIS A 59 19.02 13.06 17.13
N LEU A 60 18.14 12.11 16.80
CA LEU A 60 16.68 12.26 16.68
C LEU A 60 15.91 12.44 18.02
N HIS A 61 16.51 13.03 19.06
CA HIS A 61 15.92 13.11 20.41
C HIS A 61 15.46 14.50 20.87
N ASP A 62 15.95 15.60 20.29
CA ASP A 62 15.60 16.95 20.75
C ASP A 62 14.34 17.51 20.05
N ASN A 63 13.16 16.97 20.38
CA ASN A 63 11.87 17.47 19.87
C ASN A 63 10.73 17.53 20.92
N GLU A 64 10.98 17.28 22.20
CA GLU A 64 9.94 17.38 23.26
C GLU A 64 9.53 18.82 23.62
N ALA A 65 10.38 19.81 23.37
CA ALA A 65 10.23 21.18 23.87
C ALA A 65 9.11 22.02 23.21
N GLY A 66 8.26 21.42 22.37
CA GLY A 66 7.26 22.11 21.55
C GLY A 66 5.80 22.03 22.01
N PHE A 67 5.41 21.03 22.81
CA PHE A 67 3.99 20.69 23.05
C PHE A 67 3.52 20.72 24.51
N GLN A 68 4.40 20.97 25.47
CA GLN A 68 4.02 21.13 26.89
C GLN A 68 3.40 22.51 27.18
N ASN A 69 2.20 22.79 26.66
CA ASN A 69 1.24 23.74 27.25
C ASN A 69 -0.14 23.84 26.54
N ASP A 70 -0.34 23.22 25.37
CA ASP A 70 -1.69 23.15 24.81
C ASP A 70 -2.56 22.20 25.64
N THR A 71 -3.58 22.76 26.29
CA THR A 71 -4.48 22.04 27.18
C THR A 71 -5.09 20.83 26.47
N PHE A 72 -4.97 19.64 27.07
CA PHE A 72 -5.55 18.39 26.58
C PHE A 72 -7.02 18.61 26.18
N LEU A 73 -7.29 18.70 24.88
CA LEU A 73 -8.59 19.11 24.38
C LEU A 73 -9.60 17.99 24.63
N ASP A 74 -10.63 18.32 25.41
CA ASP A 74 -11.77 17.45 25.67
C ASP A 74 -12.54 17.20 24.36
N THR A 75 -12.20 16.09 23.70
CA THR A 75 -12.75 15.66 22.42
C THR A 75 -13.90 14.67 22.59
N THR A 76 -14.62 14.73 23.73
CA THR A 76 -15.84 13.96 23.98
C THR A 76 -17.05 14.45 23.17
N ASN A 77 -17.00 15.67 22.62
CA ASN A 77 -18.03 16.23 21.73
C ASN A 77 -17.95 15.72 20.27
N ASP A 78 -17.70 14.41 20.06
CA ASP A 78 -17.86 13.74 18.75
C ASP A 78 -19.36 13.49 18.42
N THR A 79 -20.22 14.45 18.75
CA THR A 79 -21.63 14.46 18.34
C THR A 79 -21.73 14.81 16.86
N GLN A 80 -21.37 13.87 15.98
CA GLN A 80 -21.72 13.92 14.57
C GLN A 80 -23.23 14.19 14.44
N GLU A 81 -23.62 15.26 13.73
CA GLU A 81 -25.03 15.56 13.49
C GLU A 81 -25.70 14.37 12.79
N ALA A 82 -26.73 13.82 13.44
CA ALA A 82 -27.26 12.49 13.14
C ALA A 82 -27.64 12.34 11.65
N GLY A 83 -26.87 11.52 10.93
CA GLY A 83 -27.05 11.24 9.50
C GLY A 83 -26.08 11.94 8.55
N SER A 84 -24.94 12.47 9.02
CA SER A 84 -23.94 13.10 8.14
C SER A 84 -22.49 12.74 8.51
N PHE A 85 -21.93 11.76 7.79
CA PHE A 85 -20.60 11.19 8.01
C PHE A 85 -19.59 11.62 6.94
N GLU A 86 -18.31 11.75 7.29
CA GLU A 86 -17.24 12.06 6.33
C GLU A 86 -16.69 10.78 5.69
N GLY A 87 -17.23 10.39 4.55
CA GLY A 87 -16.72 9.27 3.75
C GLY A 87 -15.28 9.45 3.23
N PRO A 88 -14.89 10.60 2.64
CA PRO A 88 -13.57 10.79 2.04
C PRO A 88 -12.39 10.50 2.97
N GLU A 89 -11.59 9.50 2.60
CA GLU A 89 -10.52 8.98 3.46
C GLU A 89 -9.25 9.84 3.44
N LYS A 90 -8.49 9.67 4.52
CA LYS A 90 -7.08 10.02 4.70
C LYS A 90 -6.26 8.75 4.52
N LEU A 91 -5.19 8.80 3.72
CA LEU A 91 -4.31 7.66 3.42
C LEU A 91 -2.86 8.03 3.72
N LEU A 92 -2.16 7.22 4.51
CA LEU A 92 -0.73 7.38 4.84
C LEU A 92 0.00 6.06 4.59
N GLU A 93 0.96 6.11 3.68
CA GLU A 93 1.83 4.99 3.33
C GLU A 93 3.28 5.36 3.65
N ILE A 94 3.94 4.56 4.50
CA ILE A 94 5.30 4.80 4.98
C ILE A 94 6.16 3.59 4.65
N TRP A 95 7.29 3.82 3.99
CA TRP A 95 8.27 2.82 3.59
C TRP A 95 9.57 3.03 4.37
N PHE A 96 10.12 1.96 4.92
CA PHE A 96 11.42 1.95 5.63
C PHE A 96 12.53 1.26 4.80
N GLY A 97 12.19 0.75 3.62
CA GLY A 97 13.13 0.25 2.62
C GLY A 97 12.40 -0.01 1.30
N SER A 98 13.12 0.00 0.17
CA SER A 98 12.51 -0.12 -1.17
C SER A 98 11.89 -1.49 -1.49
N ALA A 99 12.22 -2.53 -0.71
CA ALA A 99 11.73 -3.89 -0.92
C ALA A 99 11.77 -4.72 0.38
N PRO A 100 10.93 -5.76 0.52
CA PRO A 100 10.89 -6.61 1.72
C PRO A 100 12.24 -7.25 2.05
N TYR A 101 12.92 -7.83 1.06
CA TYR A 101 14.10 -8.68 1.27
C TYR A 101 15.26 -7.98 1.99
N LEU A 102 15.35 -6.65 1.89
CA LEU A 102 16.35 -5.84 2.59
C LEU A 102 16.26 -5.99 4.12
N LEU A 103 15.05 -6.21 4.65
CA LEU A 103 14.79 -6.27 6.09
C LEU A 103 14.73 -7.68 6.67
N GLN A 104 15.05 -8.73 5.90
CA GLN A 104 15.10 -10.13 6.36
C GLN A 104 16.11 -10.42 7.49
N GLY A 105 16.93 -9.44 7.87
CA GLY A 105 17.77 -9.51 9.07
C GLY A 105 17.10 -9.08 10.37
N ILE A 106 15.98 -8.33 10.30
CA ILE A 106 15.27 -7.78 11.46
C ILE A 106 14.22 -8.81 11.87
N ARG A 107 14.58 -9.69 12.82
CA ARG A 107 13.75 -10.85 13.22
C ARG A 107 13.50 -10.98 14.72
N THR A 108 14.05 -10.06 15.50
CA THR A 108 14.02 -10.08 16.97
C THR A 108 13.84 -8.67 17.49
N ILE A 109 12.82 -8.46 18.32
CA ILE A 109 12.62 -7.22 19.07
C ILE A 109 13.78 -7.06 20.06
N PRO A 110 14.34 -5.85 20.29
CA PRO A 110 15.31 -5.62 21.36
C PRO A 110 14.77 -6.02 22.73
N THR A 111 15.61 -6.56 23.62
CA THR A 111 15.20 -7.18 24.89
C THR A 111 14.38 -6.23 25.78
N GLU A 112 14.71 -4.94 25.75
CA GLU A 112 14.03 -3.85 26.43
C GLU A 112 12.58 -3.59 25.97
N PHE A 113 12.21 -4.03 24.76
CA PHE A 113 10.86 -3.92 24.19
C PHE A 113 10.16 -5.29 24.02
N GLN A 114 10.76 -6.38 24.50
CA GLN A 114 10.12 -7.70 24.51
C GLN A 114 9.05 -7.79 25.59
N THR A 115 7.78 -7.67 25.19
CA THR A 115 6.64 -7.99 26.04
C THR A 115 6.38 -9.50 26.11
N PRO A 116 5.82 -10.03 27.22
CA PRO A 116 5.34 -11.41 27.28
C PRO A 116 4.02 -11.53 26.51
N VAL A 117 4.11 -11.66 25.19
CA VAL A 117 2.97 -11.87 24.27
C VAL A 117 2.33 -13.23 24.56
N SER A 118 0.99 -13.31 24.65
CA SER A 118 0.29 -14.60 24.76
C SER A 118 0.29 -15.34 23.41
N GLU A 119 0.04 -16.65 23.41
CA GLU A 119 -0.12 -17.41 22.15
C GLU A 119 -1.35 -16.95 21.33
N GLU A 120 -2.29 -16.22 21.94
CA GLU A 120 -3.47 -15.66 21.26
C GLU A 120 -3.20 -14.26 20.67
N ASP A 121 -2.35 -13.45 21.31
CA ASP A 121 -1.91 -12.13 20.81
C ASP A 121 -0.81 -12.24 19.71
N ALA A 122 -0.16 -13.40 19.63
CA ALA A 122 0.91 -13.67 18.69
C ALA A 122 0.39 -13.98 17.28
N LEU A 123 0.23 -12.94 16.45
CA LEU A 123 -0.02 -13.06 15.01
C LEU A 123 0.95 -14.06 14.37
N GLY A 124 0.44 -15.23 13.99
CA GLY A 124 1.25 -16.43 13.81
C GLY A 124 2.26 -16.36 12.64
N GLY A 125 3.32 -17.17 12.74
CA GLY A 125 4.30 -17.40 11.68
C GLY A 125 5.74 -17.33 12.18
N SER A 126 6.51 -18.41 12.00
CA SER A 126 7.91 -18.48 12.46
C SER A 126 8.91 -17.75 11.55
N ASP A 127 8.47 -17.22 10.41
CA ASP A 127 9.31 -16.50 9.42
C ASP A 127 9.02 -14.99 9.36
N ARG A 128 8.38 -14.41 10.39
CA ARG A 128 8.12 -12.96 10.47
C ARG A 128 9.44 -12.17 10.52
N TYR A 129 9.47 -10.99 9.89
CA TYR A 129 10.61 -10.07 9.86
C TYR A 129 10.18 -8.63 9.54
N GLY A 130 11.09 -7.67 9.76
CA GLY A 130 10.80 -6.24 9.62
C GLY A 130 9.65 -5.79 10.54
N LEU A 131 8.83 -4.83 10.11
CA LEU A 131 7.69 -4.31 10.88
C LEU A 131 6.71 -5.40 11.36
N ARG A 132 6.66 -6.57 10.69
CA ARG A 132 5.79 -7.69 11.10
C ARG A 132 6.21 -8.37 12.40
N ILE A 133 7.38 -8.08 12.97
CA ILE A 133 7.74 -8.58 14.32
C ILE A 133 7.09 -7.78 15.45
N VAL A 134 6.51 -6.61 15.16
CA VAL A 134 5.82 -5.78 16.17
C VAL A 134 4.55 -6.51 16.65
N PRO A 135 4.37 -6.74 17.97
CA PRO A 135 3.18 -7.41 18.51
C PRO A 135 1.89 -6.63 18.25
N LYS A 136 0.77 -7.34 18.04
CA LYS A 136 -0.54 -6.71 17.78
C LYS A 136 -0.94 -5.65 18.82
N PRO A 137 -0.78 -5.85 20.15
CA PRO A 137 -1.16 -4.84 21.14
C PRO A 137 -0.45 -3.49 20.97
N VAL A 138 0.77 -3.47 20.44
CA VAL A 138 1.54 -2.24 20.17
C VAL A 138 0.94 -1.46 19.00
N TRP A 139 0.36 -2.16 18.02
CA TRP A 139 -0.43 -1.53 16.96
C TRP A 139 -1.82 -1.09 17.46
N ASP A 140 -2.46 -1.84 18.36
CA ASP A 140 -3.73 -1.43 18.97
C ASP A 140 -3.58 -0.13 19.78
N GLU A 141 -2.49 0.02 20.55
CA GLU A 141 -2.13 1.27 21.24
C GLU A 141 -1.96 2.44 20.27
N MET A 142 -1.29 2.22 19.13
CA MET A 142 -1.10 3.24 18.09
C MET A 142 -2.43 3.64 17.44
N LEU A 143 -3.30 2.68 17.13
CA LEU A 143 -4.61 2.92 16.51
C LEU A 143 -5.57 3.65 17.46
N ALA A 144 -5.46 3.41 18.78
CA ALA A 144 -6.23 4.12 19.79
C ALA A 144 -5.98 5.64 19.80
N ILE A 145 -4.76 6.09 19.50
CA ILE A 145 -4.40 7.53 19.38
C ILE A 145 -5.29 8.24 18.33
N VAL A 146 -5.64 7.53 17.25
CA VAL A 146 -6.46 8.05 16.15
C VAL A 146 -7.92 7.57 16.21
N LYS A 147 -8.38 7.14 17.40
CA LYS A 147 -9.75 6.65 17.69
C LYS A 147 -10.18 5.44 16.83
N CYS A 148 -9.23 4.63 16.36
CA CYS A 148 -9.52 3.43 15.57
C CYS A 148 -9.43 2.16 16.44
N GLN A 149 -10.35 1.21 16.21
CA GLN A 149 -10.33 -0.11 16.84
C GLN A 149 -10.24 -1.20 15.76
N VAL A 150 -9.41 -2.22 15.98
CA VAL A 150 -9.39 -3.44 15.15
C VAL A 150 -10.66 -4.26 15.40
N LEU A 151 -11.42 -4.55 14.35
CA LEU A 151 -12.60 -5.41 14.34
C LEU A 151 -12.24 -6.87 14.05
N ASN A 152 -11.36 -7.08 13.06
CA ASN A 152 -10.88 -8.40 12.67
C ASN A 152 -9.48 -8.30 12.04
N SER A 153 -8.82 -9.44 11.80
CA SER A 153 -7.47 -9.49 11.22
C SER A 153 -7.29 -10.71 10.32
N ILE A 154 -6.69 -10.50 9.16
CA ILE A 154 -6.24 -11.56 8.25
C ILE A 154 -4.74 -11.37 7.93
N GLN A 155 -4.04 -12.45 7.66
CA GLN A 155 -2.59 -12.43 7.41
C GLN A 155 -2.16 -13.54 6.46
N ASN A 156 -1.05 -13.32 5.76
CA ASN A 156 -0.37 -14.33 4.95
C ASN A 156 1.16 -14.21 5.07
N ASP A 157 1.93 -14.89 4.21
CA ASP A 157 3.40 -14.84 4.23
C ASP A 157 3.98 -13.44 3.91
N CYS A 158 3.19 -12.56 3.31
CA CYS A 158 3.63 -11.24 2.86
C CYS A 158 3.25 -10.10 3.81
N MET A 159 2.02 -10.09 4.34
CA MET A 159 1.54 -8.98 5.18
C MET A 159 0.51 -9.42 6.23
N ASP A 160 0.31 -8.55 7.21
CA ASP A 160 -0.86 -8.55 8.11
C ASP A 160 -1.82 -7.43 7.68
N ALA A 161 -3.12 -7.68 7.75
CA ALA A 161 -4.17 -6.71 7.47
C ALA A 161 -5.20 -6.67 8.60
N PHE A 162 -5.47 -5.46 9.09
CA PHE A 162 -6.36 -5.18 10.20
C PHE A 162 -7.57 -4.42 9.65
N LEU A 163 -8.75 -5.04 9.71
CA LEU A 163 -10.00 -4.38 9.41
C LEU A 163 -10.43 -3.59 10.65
N LEU A 164 -10.58 -2.27 10.51
CA LEU A 164 -10.86 -1.35 11.60
C LEU A 164 -12.31 -0.87 11.57
N SER A 165 -12.72 -0.15 12.61
CA SER A 165 -13.93 0.67 12.66
C SER A 165 -14.00 1.64 11.46
N GLU A 166 -14.65 1.20 10.38
CA GLU A 166 -14.84 1.89 9.09
C GLU A 166 -13.52 2.22 8.34
N SER A 167 -12.40 1.59 8.70
CA SER A 167 -11.04 2.00 8.29
C SER A 167 -10.10 0.78 8.13
N SER A 168 -8.87 0.94 7.61
CA SER A 168 -7.97 -0.19 7.32
C SER A 168 -6.50 0.10 7.61
N PHE A 169 -5.76 -0.92 8.06
CA PHE A 169 -4.33 -0.86 8.33
C PHE A 169 -3.62 -2.12 7.80
N PHE A 170 -2.55 -1.96 7.04
CA PHE A 170 -1.75 -3.05 6.45
C PHE A 170 -0.28 -2.93 6.87
N VAL A 171 0.33 -4.05 7.25
CA VAL A 171 1.74 -4.13 7.68
C VAL A 171 2.50 -5.16 6.84
N TYR A 172 3.35 -4.68 5.95
CA TYR A 172 4.38 -5.45 5.27
C TYR A 172 5.69 -5.37 6.10
N PRO A 173 6.70 -6.23 5.86
CA PRO A 173 7.98 -6.11 6.55
C PRO A 173 8.68 -4.75 6.38
N HIS A 174 8.47 -4.07 5.24
CA HIS A 174 9.21 -2.88 4.81
C HIS A 174 8.35 -1.62 4.63
N LYS A 175 7.02 -1.75 4.62
CA LYS A 175 6.09 -0.63 4.51
C LYS A 175 4.80 -0.89 5.28
N LEU A 176 4.12 0.18 5.66
CA LEU A 176 2.79 0.13 6.23
C LEU A 176 1.87 1.11 5.52
N ILE A 177 0.57 0.82 5.55
CA ILE A 177 -0.49 1.63 4.95
C ILE A 177 -1.59 1.78 5.99
N LEU A 178 -1.82 3.00 6.47
CA LEU A 178 -2.94 3.34 7.36
C LEU A 178 -3.93 4.22 6.58
N LYS A 179 -5.20 3.81 6.58
CA LYS A 179 -6.28 4.53 5.90
C LYS A 179 -7.46 4.73 6.85
N THR A 180 -7.90 5.98 7.03
CA THR A 180 -9.00 6.31 7.94
C THR A 180 -9.97 7.35 7.39
N CYS A 181 -11.25 7.25 7.75
CA CYS A 181 -12.32 8.17 7.36
C CYS A 181 -12.88 8.96 8.56
N GLY A 182 -14.01 9.66 8.41
CA GLY A 182 -14.64 10.39 9.52
C GLY A 182 -13.81 11.59 10.01
N THR A 183 -13.96 11.90 11.29
CA THR A 183 -13.22 12.95 12.02
C THR A 183 -11.85 12.49 12.55
N THR A 184 -11.43 11.26 12.24
CA THR A 184 -10.16 10.66 12.72
C THR A 184 -8.94 11.52 12.39
N THR A 185 -8.04 11.67 13.36
CA THR A 185 -6.85 12.53 13.26
C THR A 185 -5.61 11.75 12.80
N LEU A 186 -5.70 11.11 11.63
CA LEU A 186 -4.72 10.14 11.11
C LEU A 186 -3.25 10.55 11.35
N LEU A 187 -2.88 11.79 11.06
CA LEU A 187 -1.47 12.22 11.16
C LEU A 187 -0.93 12.22 12.60
N MET A 188 -1.79 12.20 13.62
CA MET A 188 -1.38 12.04 15.02
C MET A 188 -0.85 10.63 15.34
N ALA A 189 -1.09 9.63 14.49
CA ALA A 189 -0.43 8.32 14.61
C ALA A 189 1.04 8.36 14.16
N LEU A 190 1.43 9.32 13.30
CA LEU A 190 2.76 9.33 12.67
C LEU A 190 3.92 9.28 13.69
N PRO A 191 3.97 10.11 14.75
CA PRO A 191 5.07 10.04 15.72
C PRO A 191 5.18 8.65 16.37
N LYS A 192 4.05 8.03 16.74
CA LYS A 192 4.04 6.70 17.35
C LYS A 192 4.42 5.60 16.37
N ILE A 193 4.05 5.73 15.09
CA ILE A 193 4.48 4.80 14.04
C ILE A 193 6.01 4.83 13.86
N LEU A 194 6.62 6.03 13.84
CA LEU A 194 8.07 6.18 13.76
C LEU A 194 8.78 5.64 15.00
N GLU A 195 8.24 5.95 16.19
CA GLU A 195 8.73 5.42 17.48
C GLU A 195 8.71 3.88 17.51
N ILE A 196 7.62 3.25 17.05
CA ILE A 196 7.50 1.79 16.96
C ILE A 196 8.53 1.20 15.99
N ALA A 197 8.69 1.79 14.80
CA ALA A 197 9.64 1.31 13.80
C ALA A 197 11.10 1.42 14.30
N GLN A 198 11.44 2.51 15.01
CA GLN A 198 12.74 2.68 15.65
C GLN A 198 12.95 1.66 16.78
N ASN A 199 12.04 1.62 17.76
CA ASN A 199 12.22 0.84 19.00
C ASN A 199 12.15 -0.67 18.78
N TYR A 200 11.18 -1.16 18.00
CA TYR A 200 10.96 -2.60 17.81
C TYR A 200 11.78 -3.19 16.66
N CYS A 201 12.13 -2.38 15.65
CA CYS A 201 12.78 -2.86 14.42
C CYS A 201 14.15 -2.23 14.12
N GLY A 202 14.58 -1.18 14.85
CA GLY A 202 15.83 -0.46 14.57
C GLY A 202 15.78 0.42 13.32
N LEU A 203 14.59 0.79 12.85
CA LEU A 203 14.38 1.55 11.62
C LEU A 203 14.36 3.06 11.92
N GLU A 204 15.56 3.64 12.10
CA GLU A 204 15.78 5.05 12.45
C GLU A 204 15.44 6.05 11.32
N LYS A 205 15.26 5.59 10.09
CA LYS A 205 15.00 6.42 8.89
C LYS A 205 13.89 5.84 8.01
N VAL A 206 13.17 6.74 7.35
CA VAL A 206 12.11 6.44 6.38
C VAL A 206 12.66 6.53 4.96
N TRP A 207 12.52 5.46 4.17
CA TRP A 207 12.89 5.44 2.75
C TRP A 207 11.98 6.34 1.92
N ARG A 208 10.66 6.31 2.18
CA ARG A 208 9.66 7.12 1.47
C ARG A 208 8.35 7.29 2.23
N VAL A 209 7.68 8.41 2.00
CA VAL A 209 6.33 8.73 2.51
C VAL A 209 5.40 9.07 1.35
N PHE A 210 4.16 8.64 1.44
CA PHE A 210 3.02 9.23 0.75
C PHE A 210 1.92 9.54 1.79
N TYR A 211 1.42 10.78 1.80
CA TYR A 211 0.18 11.13 2.48
C TYR A 211 -0.78 11.75 1.48
N SER A 212 -2.00 11.23 1.39
CA SER A 212 -2.97 11.69 0.42
C SER A 212 -4.41 11.61 0.92
N ARG A 213 -5.27 12.41 0.30
CA ARG A 213 -6.72 12.39 0.53
C ARG A 213 -7.48 13.08 -0.59
N LYS A 214 -8.75 12.72 -0.75
CA LYS A 214 -9.68 13.51 -1.56
C LYS A 214 -10.07 14.82 -0.82
N THR A 215 -10.67 15.76 -1.55
CA THR A 215 -11.50 16.83 -0.95
C THR A 215 -12.56 16.23 -0.01
N PHE A 216 -12.56 16.67 1.25
CA PHE A 216 -13.65 16.39 2.20
C PHE A 216 -14.98 16.98 1.72
N MET A 217 -16.09 16.35 2.11
CA MET A 217 -17.45 16.90 2.02
C MET A 217 -17.72 17.92 3.14
N PHE A 218 -17.12 17.72 4.31
CA PHE A 218 -17.32 18.58 5.50
C PHE A 218 -15.99 19.09 6.12
N PRO A 219 -15.13 19.83 5.38
CA PRO A 219 -13.83 20.26 5.87
C PRO A 219 -13.87 20.98 7.23
N GLU A 220 -14.92 21.76 7.49
CA GLU A 220 -15.12 22.51 8.72
C GLU A 220 -15.36 21.64 9.96
N ARG A 221 -15.76 20.37 9.78
CA ARG A 221 -15.96 19.39 10.87
C ARG A 221 -14.69 18.63 11.23
N GLN A 222 -13.64 18.70 10.41
CA GLN A 222 -12.39 18.00 10.69
C GLN A 222 -11.70 18.57 11.94
N LEU A 223 -10.96 17.72 12.64
CA LEU A 223 -10.11 18.12 13.77
C LEU A 223 -8.72 18.48 13.26
N HIS A 224 -8.02 19.39 13.93
CA HIS A 224 -6.62 19.71 13.61
C HIS A 224 -5.76 18.43 13.76
N VAL A 225 -4.83 18.11 12.86
CA VAL A 225 -4.30 18.92 11.75
C VAL A 225 -5.14 18.97 10.47
N HIS A 226 -6.20 18.17 10.35
CA HIS A 226 -6.89 17.90 9.07
C HIS A 226 -7.90 18.96 8.58
N ARG A 227 -7.82 20.21 9.07
CA ARG A 227 -8.77 21.28 8.73
C ARG A 227 -8.46 22.01 7.42
N ASP A 228 -7.17 22.21 7.12
CA ASP A 228 -6.67 22.78 5.87
C ASP A 228 -5.51 21.89 5.41
N TRP A 229 -5.37 21.73 4.10
CA TRP A 229 -4.21 21.08 3.49
C TRP A 229 -2.88 21.70 3.95
N LYS A 230 -2.88 23.01 4.26
CA LYS A 230 -1.69 23.70 4.80
C LYS A 230 -1.28 23.19 6.19
N ASP A 231 -2.22 22.89 7.08
CA ASP A 231 -1.92 22.38 8.42
C ASP A 231 -1.33 20.98 8.35
N GLU A 232 -1.86 20.14 7.46
CA GLU A 232 -1.39 18.77 7.20
C GLU A 232 0.03 18.76 6.61
N VAL A 233 0.29 19.59 5.60
CA VAL A 233 1.63 19.78 5.00
C VAL A 233 2.61 20.34 6.04
N ALA A 234 2.23 21.39 6.78
CA ALA A 234 3.07 21.98 7.82
C ALA A 234 3.24 21.09 9.07
N PHE A 235 2.50 19.99 9.19
CA PHE A 235 2.77 18.93 10.17
C PHE A 235 3.76 17.91 9.60
N LEU A 236 3.60 17.50 8.34
CA LEU A 236 4.51 16.56 7.67
C LEU A 236 5.92 17.13 7.49
N ASP A 237 6.05 18.41 7.13
CA ASP A 237 7.33 19.13 7.00
C ASP A 237 8.09 19.31 8.34
N ARG A 238 7.45 19.01 9.48
CA ARG A 238 8.13 18.92 10.79
C ARG A 238 8.72 17.53 11.08
N HIS A 239 8.35 16.52 10.29
CA HIS A 239 8.80 15.13 10.42
C HIS A 239 9.70 14.68 9.27
N PHE A 240 9.57 15.30 8.09
CA PHE A 240 10.24 14.88 6.86
C PHE A 240 10.94 16.02 6.14
N GLU A 241 12.23 15.85 5.88
CA GLU A 241 12.99 16.74 5.00
C GLU A 241 12.61 16.51 3.53
N HIS A 242 12.67 17.58 2.73
CA HIS A 242 12.45 17.56 1.27
C HIS A 242 11.08 17.00 0.81
N GLY A 243 10.06 17.09 1.66
CA GLY A 243 8.68 16.83 1.26
C GLY A 243 8.19 17.76 0.14
N SER A 244 7.23 17.28 -0.64
CA SER A 244 6.61 18.03 -1.73
C SER A 244 5.10 17.82 -1.76
N ALA A 245 4.36 18.92 -1.78
CA ALA A 245 2.89 18.95 -1.69
C ALA A 245 2.23 19.40 -3.00
N TYR A 246 1.20 18.69 -3.43
CA TYR A 246 0.51 18.85 -4.71
C TYR A 246 -1.01 18.82 -4.54
N THR A 247 -1.70 19.61 -5.37
CA THR A 247 -3.14 19.48 -5.60
C THR A 247 -3.38 18.96 -7.01
N VAL A 248 -4.08 17.83 -7.10
CA VAL A 248 -4.31 17.07 -8.33
C VAL A 248 -5.78 17.20 -8.74
N GLY A 249 -6.02 17.75 -9.93
CA GLY A 249 -7.38 18.05 -10.41
C GLY A 249 -7.75 19.54 -10.27
N LYS A 250 -9.02 19.84 -10.00
CA LYS A 250 -9.54 21.22 -10.00
C LYS A 250 -9.62 21.78 -8.59
N VAL A 251 -8.77 22.75 -8.27
CA VAL A 251 -8.75 23.46 -6.97
C VAL A 251 -10.10 24.08 -6.56
N ASN A 252 -11.00 24.34 -7.51
CA ASN A 252 -12.34 24.89 -7.31
C ASN A 252 -13.47 23.86 -7.49
N GLY A 253 -13.17 22.57 -7.33
CA GLY A 253 -14.11 21.46 -7.41
C GLY A 253 -13.46 20.17 -6.90
N ASP A 254 -13.85 19.02 -7.43
CA ASP A 254 -13.22 17.74 -7.10
C ASP A 254 -11.71 17.74 -7.41
N HIS A 255 -10.92 17.62 -6.34
CA HIS A 255 -9.48 17.40 -6.40
C HIS A 255 -9.04 16.38 -5.34
N TRP A 256 -7.77 16.01 -5.42
CA TRP A 256 -7.10 15.06 -4.54
C TRP A 256 -5.76 15.68 -4.16
N CYS A 257 -5.41 15.64 -2.88
CA CYS A 257 -4.20 16.22 -2.32
C CYS A 257 -3.16 15.12 -2.10
N LEU A 258 -1.90 15.42 -2.38
CA LEU A 258 -0.78 14.51 -2.23
C LEU A 258 0.41 15.24 -1.63
N TYR A 259 0.97 14.67 -0.57
CA TYR A 259 2.29 14.96 -0.05
C TYR A 259 3.15 13.70 -0.25
N LEU A 260 4.37 13.85 -0.72
CA LEU A 260 5.31 12.75 -0.77
C LEU A 260 6.76 13.22 -0.59
N THR A 261 7.63 12.29 -0.22
CA THR A 261 9.09 12.46 -0.27
C THR A 261 9.69 11.76 -1.48
N ALA A 262 10.89 12.19 -1.87
CA ALA A 262 11.77 11.41 -2.73
C ALA A 262 12.36 10.20 -1.97
N PRO A 263 12.71 9.09 -2.66
CA PRO A 263 13.43 7.96 -2.08
C PRO A 263 14.74 8.35 -1.37
N GLN A 264 15.04 7.72 -0.23
CA GLN A 264 16.29 7.94 0.54
C GLN A 264 17.18 6.69 0.60
N ASP A 265 18.28 6.67 -0.15
CA ASP A 265 19.15 5.48 -0.28
C ASP A 265 19.93 5.09 0.99
N ASP A 266 20.13 6.02 1.94
CA ASP A 266 20.99 5.79 3.12
C ASP A 266 20.26 5.21 4.34
N CYS A 267 18.93 5.04 4.26
CA CYS A 267 18.06 4.66 5.38
C CYS A 267 18.45 3.37 6.13
N LEU A 268 19.10 2.41 5.46
CA LEU A 268 19.50 1.12 6.05
C LEU A 268 21.01 1.00 6.35
N SER A 269 21.78 2.08 6.19
CA SER A 269 23.25 2.09 6.33
C SER A 269 23.76 1.68 7.71
N HIS A 270 23.05 2.03 8.78
CA HIS A 270 23.41 1.64 10.15
C HIS A 270 23.17 0.14 10.41
N ILE A 271 22.13 -0.45 9.81
CA ILE A 271 21.75 -1.85 9.98
C ILE A 271 22.77 -2.76 9.26
N THR A 272 23.19 -2.41 8.04
CA THR A 272 24.25 -3.14 7.32
C THR A 272 25.60 -3.03 8.05
N SER A 273 25.91 -1.86 8.62
CA SER A 273 27.14 -1.64 9.39
C SER A 273 27.22 -2.50 10.65
N ARG A 274 26.16 -2.57 11.47
CA ARG A 274 26.11 -3.45 12.65
C ARG A 274 26.26 -4.93 12.28
N ARG A 275 25.80 -5.34 11.10
CA ARG A 275 25.91 -6.73 10.61
C ARG A 275 27.37 -7.15 10.36
N ASN A 276 28.21 -6.22 9.89
CA ASN A 276 29.63 -6.48 9.65
C ASN A 276 30.46 -6.52 10.95
N SER A 277 30.13 -5.72 11.97
CA SER A 277 30.84 -5.79 13.26
C SER A 277 30.59 -7.12 13.98
N PHE A 278 29.34 -7.60 14.04
CA PHE A 278 29.02 -8.92 14.64
C PHE A 278 29.58 -10.12 13.86
N SER A 279 30.04 -9.93 12.63
CA SER A 279 30.65 -11.00 11.81
C SER A 279 32.15 -11.19 12.07
N SER A 280 32.76 -10.40 12.98
CA SER A 280 34.22 -10.41 13.22
C SER A 280 34.65 -11.17 14.49
N ASP A 281 33.76 -11.34 15.48
CA ASP A 281 34.12 -11.84 16.81
C ASP A 281 34.12 -13.39 16.95
N THR A 282 34.60 -14.14 15.95
CA THR A 282 34.87 -15.59 16.12
C THR A 282 36.00 -16.18 15.26
N VAL A 283 37.23 -15.62 15.32
CA VAL A 283 38.46 -16.45 15.30
C VAL A 283 39.54 -15.80 16.19
N VAL A 284 39.65 -16.22 17.45
CA VAL A 284 40.88 -15.99 18.23
C VAL A 284 41.80 -17.20 18.03
N ASN A 285 42.79 -17.06 17.15
CA ASN A 285 43.89 -18.01 17.02
C ASN A 285 45.20 -17.31 17.36
N ASN A 286 45.82 -17.74 18.45
CA ASN A 286 47.13 -17.26 18.86
C ASN A 286 48.21 -17.74 17.87
N HIS A 287 49.06 -16.84 17.41
CA HIS A 287 50.43 -17.17 17.01
C HIS A 287 51.36 -15.99 17.31
N GLU A 288 52.45 -16.27 18.02
CA GLU A 288 53.51 -15.31 18.34
C GLU A 288 54.62 -15.34 17.28
N GLU A 289 55.46 -14.30 17.30
CA GLU A 289 56.68 -14.09 16.48
C GLU A 289 56.45 -13.83 14.97
N ASN A 290 57.28 -13.01 14.27
CA ASN A 290 58.49 -12.28 14.70
C ASN A 290 58.61 -10.89 14.00
N SER A 291 59.59 -10.09 14.41
CA SER A 291 59.79 -8.67 14.07
C SER A 291 60.55 -8.41 12.75
N SER A 292 60.22 -7.29 12.08
CA SER A 292 61.23 -6.34 11.58
C SER A 292 60.62 -5.00 11.10
N ASP A 293 61.11 -3.87 11.61
CA ASP A 293 60.77 -2.51 11.16
C ASP A 293 61.39 -2.13 9.80
N VAL A 294 60.67 -1.32 9.01
CA VAL A 294 61.29 -0.32 8.12
C VAL A 294 60.47 0.98 8.17
N VAL A 295 61.08 2.04 8.71
CA VAL A 295 60.54 3.41 8.70
C VAL A 295 61.33 4.26 7.71
N VAL A 296 60.65 4.98 6.81
CA VAL A 296 61.22 6.09 6.02
C VAL A 296 60.24 7.27 6.05
N VAL A 297 60.76 8.49 6.19
CA VAL A 297 59.99 9.70 6.52
C VAL A 297 60.13 10.78 5.45
N GLY A 298 59.01 11.44 5.14
CA GLY A 298 58.94 12.80 4.55
C GLY A 298 58.85 12.90 3.02
N GLY A 299 58.23 13.95 2.45
CA GLY A 299 57.39 14.97 3.08
C GLY A 299 57.27 16.32 2.33
N HIS A 300 56.18 17.06 2.63
CA HIS A 300 55.92 18.50 2.36
C HIS A 300 55.69 19.00 0.92
N GLY A 301 54.94 20.12 0.80
CA GLY A 301 54.65 20.90 -0.42
C GLY A 301 53.36 20.47 -1.16
N GLU A 302 52.13 20.87 -0.83
CA GLU A 302 51.54 22.15 -0.36
C GLU A 302 51.17 23.17 -1.46
N THR A 303 49.93 23.71 -1.37
CA THR A 303 49.33 24.85 -2.14
C THR A 303 48.87 24.63 -3.60
N GLY A 304 47.84 25.39 -4.04
CA GLY A 304 47.63 25.73 -5.47
C GLY A 304 46.19 25.57 -6.03
N ALA A 305 45.39 26.64 -6.03
CA ALA A 305 43.97 26.69 -6.41
C ALA A 305 43.57 26.45 -7.89
N GLN A 306 42.26 26.26 -8.10
CA GLN A 306 41.45 26.36 -9.35
C GLN A 306 41.60 27.74 -10.08
N PRO A 307 41.10 27.99 -11.33
CA PRO A 307 40.03 27.28 -12.06
C PRO A 307 40.12 27.13 -13.61
N LEU A 308 39.18 26.33 -14.16
CA LEU A 308 38.42 26.47 -15.44
C LEU A 308 39.04 27.09 -16.72
N SER A 309 38.91 26.38 -17.86
CA SER A 309 38.18 26.90 -19.05
C SER A 309 38.03 25.86 -20.19
N ILE A 310 37.06 26.08 -21.08
CA ILE A 310 36.67 25.24 -22.23
C ILE A 310 37.41 25.67 -23.52
N VAL A 311 37.85 24.71 -24.34
CA VAL A 311 37.85 24.85 -25.80
C VAL A 311 37.40 23.54 -26.46
N THR A 312 36.39 23.62 -27.34
CA THR A 312 36.01 22.54 -28.26
C THR A 312 36.53 22.84 -29.67
N ARG A 313 37.02 21.82 -30.39
CA ARG A 313 36.79 21.72 -31.84
C ARG A 313 37.07 20.33 -32.41
N GLU A 314 36.25 19.94 -33.37
CA GLU A 314 36.43 18.78 -34.24
C GLU A 314 37.43 19.08 -35.37
N VAL A 315 37.92 18.04 -36.05
CA VAL A 315 37.61 17.80 -37.49
C VAL A 315 38.09 16.40 -37.91
N ALA A 316 37.44 15.82 -38.91
CA ALA A 316 37.58 14.44 -39.35
C ALA A 316 38.89 14.07 -40.06
N GLY A 317 39.15 12.76 -40.16
CA GLY A 317 40.14 12.14 -41.05
C GLY A 317 39.79 10.66 -41.27
N GLU A 318 39.52 10.25 -42.51
CA GLU A 318 38.93 8.94 -42.84
C GLU A 318 39.97 7.87 -43.26
N SER A 319 39.51 6.61 -43.19
CA SER A 319 39.94 5.46 -44.02
C SER A 319 41.30 4.79 -43.73
N GLY A 320 41.40 3.50 -44.08
CA GLY A 320 42.64 2.71 -44.01
C GLY A 320 42.45 1.28 -43.50
N ALA A 321 41.89 0.37 -44.32
CA ALA A 321 41.71 -1.04 -43.95
C ALA A 321 42.84 -1.93 -44.51
N ALA A 322 43.40 -2.82 -43.68
CA ALA A 322 43.97 -4.12 -44.10
C ALA A 322 44.35 -5.02 -42.89
N SER A 323 44.00 -6.31 -42.99
CA SER A 323 44.65 -7.44 -42.30
C SER A 323 45.58 -8.16 -43.32
N PRO A 324 46.15 -9.37 -43.14
CA PRO A 324 46.08 -10.35 -42.03
C PRO A 324 47.41 -11.11 -41.73
N ILE A 325 47.31 -12.27 -41.04
CA ILE A 325 48.13 -13.51 -41.12
C ILE A 325 48.96 -13.92 -39.88
N ALA A 326 48.50 -15.02 -39.24
CA ALA A 326 49.21 -16.13 -38.55
C ALA A 326 50.17 -15.82 -37.36
N SER A 327 50.48 -16.76 -36.44
CA SER A 327 50.43 -18.24 -36.49
C SER A 327 50.19 -18.91 -35.11
N SER A 328 50.04 -20.25 -35.08
CA SER A 328 49.57 -21.11 -33.96
C SER A 328 50.67 -22.13 -33.52
N PRO A 329 50.41 -23.34 -32.95
CA PRO A 329 49.67 -23.77 -31.73
C PRO A 329 50.42 -24.83 -30.84
N SER A 330 49.90 -25.18 -29.64
CA SER A 330 50.03 -26.52 -28.97
C SER A 330 49.24 -26.54 -27.61
N LEU A 331 48.32 -27.47 -27.30
CA LEU A 331 48.43 -28.92 -26.90
C LEU A 331 49.06 -29.11 -25.48
N SER A 332 48.35 -29.48 -24.38
CA SER A 332 47.57 -30.71 -24.03
C SER A 332 48.47 -31.92 -23.62
N SER A 333 48.30 -32.72 -22.55
CA SER A 333 47.25 -32.93 -21.51
C SER A 333 47.95 -33.41 -20.18
N ALA A 334 47.50 -34.26 -19.22
CA ALA A 334 46.29 -35.09 -18.96
C ALA A 334 46.25 -35.66 -17.50
N SER A 335 45.08 -36.15 -17.04
CA SER A 335 44.81 -37.26 -16.07
C SER A 335 45.39 -37.29 -14.62
N SER A 336 44.78 -37.93 -13.59
CA SER A 336 43.39 -38.31 -13.21
C SER A 336 43.38 -39.03 -11.83
N LEU A 337 42.18 -39.28 -11.22
CA LEU A 337 41.90 -40.10 -10.00
C LEU A 337 42.33 -39.48 -8.63
N SER A 338 41.66 -39.69 -7.48
CA SER A 338 40.34 -40.30 -7.14
C SER A 338 39.85 -39.87 -5.72
N SER A 339 38.57 -40.15 -5.42
CA SER A 339 37.76 -40.15 -4.17
C SER A 339 38.48 -40.16 -2.79
N SER A 340 37.94 -39.66 -1.66
CA SER A 340 36.53 -39.44 -1.23
C SER A 340 36.39 -38.39 -0.08
N SER A 341 35.13 -38.07 0.30
CA SER A 341 34.65 -37.66 1.66
C SER A 341 34.18 -36.21 1.91
N SER A 342 32.87 -36.02 1.67
CA SER A 342 31.91 -35.32 2.56
C SER A 342 32.20 -33.93 3.15
N SER A 343 31.67 -32.90 2.49
CA SER A 343 31.19 -31.65 3.12
C SER A 343 29.76 -31.39 2.63
N ILE A 344 28.80 -31.12 3.53
CA ILE A 344 27.40 -30.86 3.14
C ILE A 344 27.28 -29.40 2.69
N SER A 345 27.05 -29.19 1.39
CA SER A 345 26.67 -27.87 0.86
C SER A 345 25.20 -27.59 1.18
N ILE A 346 24.95 -26.80 2.22
CA ILE A 346 23.62 -26.24 2.48
C ILE A 346 23.32 -25.25 1.35
N ALA A 347 22.39 -25.60 0.46
CA ALA A 347 21.92 -24.69 -0.58
C ALA A 347 21.11 -23.56 0.07
N SER A 348 21.46 -22.30 -0.23
CA SER A 348 20.78 -21.12 0.30
C SER A 348 19.35 -21.04 -0.24
N SER A 349 18.35 -21.20 0.65
CA SER A 349 16.92 -21.19 0.35
C SER A 349 16.34 -19.80 0.08
N SER A 350 17.11 -18.91 -0.57
CA SER A 350 16.78 -17.49 -0.74
C SER A 350 15.92 -17.17 -1.97
N SER A 351 15.64 -18.13 -2.85
CA SER A 351 14.91 -17.90 -4.11
C SER A 351 13.38 -18.08 -4.02
N SER A 352 12.83 -18.40 -2.84
CA SER A 352 11.38 -18.62 -2.68
C SER A 352 10.61 -17.34 -2.34
N ALA A 353 11.20 -16.46 -1.51
CA ALA A 353 10.51 -15.28 -0.99
C ALA A 353 10.25 -14.19 -2.05
N SER A 354 11.04 -14.13 -3.13
CA SER A 354 10.92 -13.10 -4.18
C SER A 354 9.67 -13.23 -5.04
N TYR A 355 9.09 -14.43 -5.15
CA TYR A 355 7.90 -14.68 -5.98
C TYR A 355 6.58 -14.28 -5.29
N LEU A 356 6.60 -14.04 -3.98
CA LEU A 356 5.37 -13.79 -3.21
C LEU A 356 4.99 -12.30 -3.17
N TYR A 357 5.93 -11.38 -3.39
CA TYR A 357 5.67 -9.93 -3.35
C TYR A 357 5.47 -9.35 -4.77
N PRO A 358 4.71 -8.26 -4.93
CA PRO A 358 4.56 -7.58 -6.21
C PRO A 358 5.94 -7.18 -6.76
N SER A 359 6.27 -7.70 -7.94
CA SER A 359 7.51 -7.42 -8.64
C SER A 359 7.56 -5.99 -9.21
N HIS A 360 6.41 -5.35 -9.34
CA HIS A 360 6.26 -3.94 -9.72
C HIS A 360 5.13 -3.31 -8.91
N ASP A 361 5.43 -2.43 -7.95
CA ASP A 361 4.40 -1.83 -7.11
C ASP A 361 3.61 -0.74 -7.88
N GLN A 362 2.29 -0.87 -7.85
CA GLN A 362 1.32 0.03 -8.49
C GLN A 362 0.08 0.11 -7.60
N THR A 363 -0.52 1.29 -7.43
CA THR A 363 -1.73 1.46 -6.61
C THR A 363 -2.84 2.10 -7.45
N VAL A 364 -4.05 1.58 -7.33
CA VAL A 364 -5.26 2.10 -7.99
C VAL A 364 -6.28 2.44 -6.93
N GLU A 365 -6.62 3.72 -6.76
CA GLU A 365 -7.81 4.14 -6.04
C GLU A 365 -8.94 4.47 -7.02
N ILE A 366 -10.18 4.11 -6.66
CA ILE A 366 -11.42 4.53 -7.32
C ILE A 366 -12.29 5.15 -6.23
N LEU A 367 -12.35 6.47 -6.18
CA LEU A 367 -13.05 7.24 -5.15
C LEU A 367 -14.34 7.82 -5.75
N MET A 368 -15.49 7.50 -5.14
CA MET A 368 -16.81 7.58 -5.77
C MET A 368 -17.79 8.39 -4.90
N THR A 369 -18.58 9.25 -5.54
CA THR A 369 -19.60 10.08 -4.87
C THR A 369 -20.92 10.11 -5.64
N ASN A 370 -22.00 10.51 -4.95
CA ASN A 370 -23.37 10.54 -5.49
C ASN A 370 -23.79 9.14 -5.96
N LEU A 371 -23.72 8.16 -5.06
CA LEU A 371 -23.96 6.75 -5.37
C LEU A 371 -25.44 6.48 -5.62
N ASN A 372 -25.77 5.47 -6.44
CA ASN A 372 -27.16 5.12 -6.71
C ASN A 372 -27.87 4.65 -5.41
N PRO A 373 -28.93 5.34 -4.93
CA PRO A 373 -29.60 4.97 -3.69
C PRO A 373 -30.18 3.56 -3.69
N GLU A 374 -30.57 3.01 -4.85
CA GLU A 374 -31.06 1.63 -4.97
C GLU A 374 -29.94 0.61 -4.81
N ALA A 375 -28.73 0.93 -5.29
CA ALA A 375 -27.56 0.10 -5.05
C ALA A 375 -27.11 0.16 -3.58
N MET A 376 -27.21 1.34 -2.96
CA MET A 376 -26.79 1.57 -1.57
C MET A 376 -27.60 0.79 -0.54
N LYS A 377 -28.87 0.43 -0.81
CA LYS A 377 -29.69 -0.44 0.05
C LYS A 377 -29.03 -1.79 0.40
N ARG A 378 -28.08 -2.29 -0.39
CA ARG A 378 -27.36 -3.54 -0.08
C ARG A 378 -26.44 -3.41 1.15
N PHE A 379 -25.94 -2.20 1.40
CA PHE A 379 -25.01 -1.82 2.46
C PHE A 379 -25.71 -1.26 3.72
N TYR A 380 -27.04 -1.39 3.80
CA TYR A 380 -27.82 -1.21 5.02
C TYR A 380 -28.03 -2.56 5.71
N GLN A 381 -28.10 -2.55 7.04
CA GLN A 381 -28.60 -3.67 7.83
C GLN A 381 -30.13 -3.78 7.66
N ARG A 382 -30.61 -5.00 7.43
CA ARG A 382 -32.03 -5.37 7.38
C ARG A 382 -32.53 -5.80 8.76
N GLU A 383 -33.84 -5.87 8.94
CA GLU A 383 -34.47 -6.26 10.20
C GLU A 383 -34.07 -7.68 10.66
N ASP A 384 -33.83 -8.60 9.72
CA ASP A 384 -33.35 -9.97 9.96
C ASP A 384 -31.80 -10.13 9.83
N ASP A 385 -31.04 -9.06 9.53
CA ASP A 385 -29.58 -9.17 9.33
C ASP A 385 -28.81 -9.23 10.66
N VAL A 386 -27.92 -10.21 10.77
CA VAL A 386 -26.81 -10.18 11.73
C VAL A 386 -25.73 -9.21 11.21
N PRO A 387 -25.34 -8.17 11.96
CA PRO A 387 -24.30 -7.23 11.53
C PRO A 387 -22.89 -7.84 11.70
N GLY A 388 -21.85 -7.03 11.48
CA GLY A 388 -20.46 -7.45 11.53
C GLY A 388 -20.11 -8.41 10.39
N THR A 389 -19.27 -9.41 10.66
CA THR A 389 -18.71 -10.31 9.62
C THR A 389 -19.77 -11.10 8.86
N VAL A 390 -20.83 -11.56 9.53
CA VAL A 390 -21.93 -12.31 8.87
C VAL A 390 -22.67 -11.41 7.88
N GLY A 391 -22.95 -10.17 8.27
CA GLY A 391 -23.56 -9.17 7.39
C GLY A 391 -22.62 -8.74 6.26
N GLY A 392 -21.31 -8.64 6.53
CA GLY A 392 -20.28 -8.40 5.50
C GLY A 392 -20.33 -9.46 4.40
N ILE A 393 -20.30 -10.74 4.78
CA ILE A 393 -20.39 -11.88 3.86
C ILE A 393 -21.70 -11.85 3.04
N ARG A 394 -22.83 -11.38 3.59
CA ARG A 394 -24.06 -11.14 2.80
C ARG A 394 -23.81 -10.07 1.73
N VAL A 395 -23.27 -8.91 2.12
CA VAL A 395 -22.98 -7.82 1.19
C VAL A 395 -22.07 -8.30 0.06
N ASP A 396 -20.99 -9.04 0.37
CA ASP A 396 -20.04 -9.56 -0.60
C ASP A 396 -20.71 -10.36 -1.74
N GLN A 397 -21.66 -11.22 -1.36
CA GLN A 397 -22.37 -12.12 -2.26
C GLN A 397 -23.47 -11.40 -3.07
N GLU A 398 -24.23 -10.50 -2.44
CA GLU A 398 -25.34 -9.78 -3.08
C GLU A 398 -24.89 -8.63 -3.98
N THR A 399 -23.70 -8.09 -3.74
CA THR A 399 -23.06 -7.05 -4.57
C THR A 399 -22.15 -7.63 -5.65
N GLY A 400 -21.57 -8.80 -5.41
CA GLY A 400 -20.53 -9.39 -6.25
C GLY A 400 -19.11 -8.92 -5.92
N LEU A 401 -18.88 -8.26 -4.76
CA LEU A 401 -17.53 -7.84 -4.34
C LEU A 401 -16.58 -9.04 -4.16
N ALA A 402 -17.04 -10.16 -3.61
CA ALA A 402 -16.28 -11.43 -3.59
C ALA A 402 -15.91 -11.95 -5.00
N GLY A 403 -16.64 -11.50 -6.03
CA GLY A 403 -16.38 -11.81 -7.44
C GLY A 403 -15.41 -10.85 -8.13
N LEU A 404 -14.85 -9.84 -7.45
CA LEU A 404 -13.84 -8.96 -8.06
C LEU A 404 -12.53 -9.72 -8.30
N PHE A 405 -11.95 -10.29 -7.24
CA PHE A 405 -10.72 -11.11 -7.28
C PHE A 405 -10.97 -12.44 -6.54
N PRO A 406 -11.44 -13.51 -7.22
CA PRO A 406 -11.90 -14.74 -6.56
C PRO A 406 -10.82 -15.59 -5.87
N GLN A 407 -9.55 -15.17 -5.94
CA GLN A 407 -8.42 -15.82 -5.28
C GLN A 407 -8.00 -15.09 -4.00
N ALA A 408 -8.56 -13.91 -3.72
CA ALA A 408 -8.25 -13.15 -2.52
C ALA A 408 -8.99 -13.68 -1.29
N GLN A 409 -8.30 -13.79 -0.16
CA GLN A 409 -8.92 -13.97 1.14
C GLN A 409 -9.58 -12.65 1.54
N LEU A 410 -10.91 -12.58 1.47
CA LEU A 410 -11.73 -11.41 1.84
C LEU A 410 -12.17 -11.48 3.30
N ASP A 411 -12.08 -10.35 4.00
CA ASP A 411 -12.59 -10.10 5.35
C ASP A 411 -13.45 -8.83 5.31
N SER A 412 -14.74 -8.96 5.60
CA SER A 412 -15.77 -7.93 5.38
C SER A 412 -16.62 -7.71 6.62
N PHE A 413 -17.05 -6.48 6.86
CA PHE A 413 -17.87 -6.10 8.03
C PHE A 413 -19.01 -5.15 7.64
N LEU A 414 -20.24 -5.47 8.06
CA LEU A 414 -21.44 -4.62 7.92
C LEU A 414 -21.71 -3.86 9.22
N PHE A 415 -21.80 -2.53 9.14
CA PHE A 415 -22.04 -1.66 10.29
C PHE A 415 -23.54 -1.41 10.54
N THR A 416 -23.88 -1.03 11.77
CA THR A 416 -25.25 -0.75 12.22
C THR A 416 -25.50 0.76 12.34
N PRO A 417 -26.58 1.31 11.74
CA PRO A 417 -27.60 0.64 10.91
C PRO A 417 -27.18 0.43 9.45
N CYS A 418 -26.05 1.00 9.04
CA CYS A 418 -25.51 0.91 7.69
C CYS A 418 -24.02 1.26 7.68
N GLY A 419 -23.39 1.02 6.53
CA GLY A 419 -21.96 1.20 6.33
C GLY A 419 -21.29 -0.16 6.12
N TYR A 420 -20.19 -0.18 5.38
CA TYR A 420 -19.44 -1.41 5.11
C TYR A 420 -17.96 -1.10 4.97
N SER A 421 -17.11 -2.02 5.43
CA SER A 421 -15.69 -2.01 5.11
C SER A 421 -15.18 -3.43 4.93
N ALA A 422 -14.17 -3.60 4.07
CA ALA A 422 -13.56 -4.89 3.83
C ALA A 422 -12.10 -4.78 3.40
N ASN A 423 -11.28 -5.71 3.88
CA ASN A 423 -9.90 -5.94 3.46
C ASN A 423 -9.80 -7.28 2.75
N ALA A 424 -8.93 -7.38 1.76
CA ALA A 424 -8.65 -8.66 1.12
C ALA A 424 -7.17 -8.82 0.78
N LEU A 425 -6.66 -10.04 0.93
CA LEU A 425 -5.26 -10.40 0.65
C LEU A 425 -5.16 -11.41 -0.49
N GLN A 426 -4.29 -11.14 -1.47
CA GLN A 426 -3.93 -12.09 -2.53
C GLN A 426 -2.43 -12.01 -2.80
N ASP A 427 -1.70 -13.07 -2.45
CA ASP A 427 -0.23 -13.09 -2.44
C ASP A 427 0.31 -11.87 -1.66
N GLY A 428 1.34 -11.18 -2.15
CA GLY A 428 1.83 -9.92 -1.59
C GLY A 428 1.03 -8.68 -1.95
N ASN A 429 -0.24 -8.85 -2.35
CA ASN A 429 -1.12 -7.77 -2.78
C ASN A 429 -2.39 -7.72 -1.93
N TYR A 430 -3.10 -6.61 -1.99
CA TYR A 430 -4.35 -6.39 -1.27
C TYR A 430 -5.39 -5.64 -2.10
N TYR A 431 -6.64 -5.66 -1.65
CA TYR A 431 -7.59 -4.58 -1.89
C TYR A 431 -8.33 -4.19 -0.61
N THR A 432 -8.81 -2.94 -0.53
CA THR A 432 -9.70 -2.45 0.52
C THR A 432 -10.88 -1.70 -0.08
N ILE A 433 -12.02 -1.74 0.62
CA ILE A 433 -13.29 -1.12 0.23
C ILE A 433 -13.89 -0.45 1.47
N HIS A 434 -14.32 0.81 1.35
CA HIS A 434 -15.08 1.52 2.39
C HIS A 434 -16.34 2.15 1.78
N VAL A 435 -17.48 2.08 2.47
CA VAL A 435 -18.79 2.53 1.95
C VAL A 435 -19.57 3.29 3.02
N THR A 436 -19.89 4.54 2.73
CA THR A 436 -20.85 5.40 3.44
C THR A 436 -22.11 5.50 2.57
N PRO A 437 -23.16 4.69 2.81
CA PRO A 437 -24.30 4.57 1.91
C PRO A 437 -25.36 5.68 2.07
N GLU A 438 -25.26 6.55 3.08
CA GLU A 438 -26.22 7.62 3.37
C GLU A 438 -26.40 8.61 2.20
N PRO A 439 -27.62 8.80 1.65
CA PRO A 439 -27.83 9.61 0.44
C PRO A 439 -27.32 11.06 0.49
N VAL A 440 -27.19 11.66 1.67
CA VAL A 440 -26.72 13.05 1.84
C VAL A 440 -25.20 13.21 1.78
N CYS A 441 -24.44 12.13 1.96
CA CYS A 441 -22.97 12.11 1.96
C CYS A 441 -22.39 10.88 1.25
N SER A 442 -23.18 10.28 0.34
CA SER A 442 -22.89 8.95 -0.22
C SER A 442 -21.51 8.88 -0.88
N TYR A 443 -20.68 7.98 -0.33
CA TYR A 443 -19.28 7.82 -0.68
C TYR A 443 -18.91 6.33 -0.71
N ALA A 444 -18.07 5.96 -1.66
CA ALA A 444 -17.41 4.66 -1.65
C ALA A 444 -15.98 4.78 -2.17
N SER A 445 -15.11 3.97 -1.61
CA SER A 445 -13.75 3.77 -2.12
C SER A 445 -13.55 2.31 -2.51
N PHE A 446 -12.70 2.13 -3.51
CA PHE A 446 -12.04 0.86 -3.80
C PHE A 446 -10.56 1.17 -4.02
N GLU A 447 -9.68 0.45 -3.35
CA GLU A 447 -8.22 0.62 -3.49
C GLU A 447 -7.54 -0.74 -3.61
N THR A 448 -6.52 -0.87 -4.46
CA THR A 448 -5.76 -2.11 -4.62
C THR A 448 -4.35 -1.87 -5.15
N ASN A 449 -3.42 -2.75 -4.81
CA ASN A 449 -2.16 -2.91 -5.55
C ASN A 449 -2.10 -4.16 -6.46
N ILE A 450 -3.14 -5.00 -6.50
CA ILE A 450 -3.18 -6.20 -7.35
C ILE A 450 -2.95 -5.81 -8.83
N PRO A 451 -1.96 -6.41 -9.51
CA PRO A 451 -1.60 -6.05 -10.89
C PRO A 451 -2.76 -6.15 -11.89
N VAL A 452 -3.06 -5.05 -12.60
CA VAL A 452 -4.09 -5.01 -13.65
C VAL A 452 -3.54 -4.56 -15.00
N GLY A 453 -3.96 -5.24 -16.07
CA GLY A 453 -3.38 -5.03 -17.40
C GLY A 453 -3.60 -3.62 -17.97
N LEU A 454 -2.52 -2.85 -18.15
CA LEU A 454 -2.55 -1.53 -18.81
C LEU A 454 -2.79 -1.58 -20.34
N ARG A 455 -3.29 -2.70 -20.87
CA ARG A 455 -3.52 -2.94 -22.31
C ARG A 455 -4.95 -3.39 -22.54
N HIS A 456 -5.77 -2.55 -23.19
CA HIS A 456 -7.07 -3.00 -23.69
C HIS A 456 -6.93 -4.26 -24.56
N LYS A 457 -7.74 -5.29 -24.28
CA LYS A 457 -7.85 -6.50 -25.10
C LYS A 457 -8.24 -6.08 -26.53
N LYS A 458 -7.41 -6.43 -27.53
CA LYS A 458 -7.88 -6.34 -28.93
C LYS A 458 -8.98 -7.38 -29.08
N SER A 459 -10.20 -6.96 -29.40
CA SER A 459 -11.25 -7.93 -29.75
C SER A 459 -10.79 -8.73 -30.97
N SER A 460 -10.59 -10.02 -30.76
CA SER A 460 -10.31 -10.99 -31.81
C SER A 460 -11.59 -11.20 -32.62
N LYS A 461 -11.91 -10.24 -33.50
CA LYS A 461 -12.79 -10.52 -34.64
C LYS A 461 -12.18 -11.68 -35.40
N SER A 462 -12.75 -12.87 -35.20
CA SER A 462 -12.52 -14.02 -36.05
C SER A 462 -12.83 -13.57 -37.48
N ARG A 463 -11.79 -13.54 -38.32
CA ARG A 463 -11.96 -13.26 -39.74
C ARG A 463 -12.53 -14.52 -40.38
N SER A 464 -13.83 -14.75 -40.20
CA SER A 464 -14.59 -15.70 -41.01
C SER A 464 -14.40 -15.30 -42.48
N ALA A 465 -13.53 -16.03 -43.16
CA ALA A 465 -13.15 -15.75 -44.53
C ALA A 465 -14.29 -16.21 -45.47
N SER A 466 -15.34 -15.39 -45.56
CA SER A 466 -16.44 -15.58 -46.51
C SER A 466 -15.94 -15.29 -47.93
N GLY A 467 -15.18 -16.25 -48.47
CA GLY A 467 -14.66 -16.23 -49.84
C GLY A 467 -15.78 -16.54 -50.83
N ASN A 468 -16.54 -15.52 -51.23
CA ASN A 468 -17.45 -15.63 -52.37
C ASN A 468 -16.64 -15.95 -53.64
N ASN A 469 -16.74 -17.18 -54.13
CA ASN A 469 -16.43 -17.56 -55.50
C ASN A 469 -17.67 -18.24 -56.11
N SER A 470 -18.08 -17.79 -57.29
CA SER A 470 -19.22 -18.33 -58.03
C SER A 470 -18.86 -18.56 -59.50
N ALA A 471 -19.67 -19.40 -60.15
CA ALA A 471 -19.56 -19.90 -61.54
C ALA A 471 -18.61 -21.09 -61.79
N GLY A 472 -19.04 -21.97 -62.70
CA GLY A 472 -18.31 -23.17 -63.16
C GLY A 472 -19.10 -24.46 -63.01
N SER A 473 -19.79 -24.90 -64.06
CA SER A 473 -20.52 -26.18 -64.12
C SER A 473 -19.79 -27.20 -65.01
N SER A 474 -19.84 -28.50 -64.67
CA SER A 474 -20.22 -29.59 -65.59
C SER A 474 -20.01 -31.02 -65.03
N SER A 475 -20.99 -31.89 -65.35
CA SER A 475 -20.96 -33.35 -65.57
C SER A 475 -19.91 -34.29 -64.89
N ALA A 476 -20.46 -35.18 -64.03
CA ALA A 476 -20.44 -36.65 -64.13
C ALA A 476 -19.12 -37.47 -64.22
N SER A 477 -18.96 -38.41 -63.29
CA SER A 477 -18.84 -39.86 -63.57
C SER A 477 -19.06 -40.67 -62.27
N GLU A 478 -19.35 -41.97 -62.41
CA GLU A 478 -19.56 -42.93 -61.33
C GLU A 478 -18.28 -43.74 -61.07
N ASP A 479 -17.97 -44.02 -59.80
CA ASP A 479 -17.75 -45.36 -59.24
C ASP A 479 -17.27 -45.21 -57.77
N GLY A 480 -17.34 -46.28 -56.98
CA GLY A 480 -17.03 -46.24 -55.54
C GLY A 480 -16.16 -47.39 -55.06
N ASP A 481 -15.75 -47.31 -53.80
CA ASP A 481 -15.38 -48.46 -52.99
C ASP A 481 -15.62 -48.16 -51.49
N ALA A 482 -15.59 -49.18 -50.63
CA ALA A 482 -15.95 -49.07 -49.22
C ALA A 482 -14.85 -49.58 -48.28
N ALA A 483 -14.44 -48.74 -47.31
CA ALA A 483 -13.60 -49.19 -46.18
C ALA A 483 -13.82 -48.35 -44.91
N GLU A 484 -14.08 -49.08 -43.82
CA GLU A 484 -13.60 -48.88 -42.44
C GLU A 484 -13.96 -47.59 -41.65
N GLU A 485 -14.69 -47.80 -40.56
CA GLU A 485 -14.78 -46.89 -39.42
C GLU A 485 -13.46 -46.89 -38.61
N GLU A 486 -12.95 -45.71 -38.26
CA GLU A 486 -12.22 -45.53 -36.99
C GLU A 486 -12.86 -44.41 -36.18
N GLY A 487 -13.54 -44.77 -35.09
CA GLY A 487 -14.13 -43.82 -34.16
C GLY A 487 -13.06 -43.10 -33.33
N LYS A 488 -12.72 -41.87 -33.70
CA LYS A 488 -11.99 -40.93 -32.84
C LYS A 488 -12.90 -39.80 -32.36
N THR A 489 -13.62 -40.08 -31.28
CA THR A 489 -14.36 -39.09 -30.49
C THR A 489 -13.42 -37.97 -30.07
N LYS A 490 -13.50 -36.81 -30.74
CA LYS A 490 -12.84 -35.60 -30.27
C LYS A 490 -13.57 -35.12 -29.01
N GLN A 491 -13.10 -35.59 -27.88
CA GLN A 491 -13.45 -35.05 -26.58
C GLN A 491 -12.93 -33.62 -26.53
N GLU A 492 -13.82 -32.63 -26.74
CA GLU A 492 -13.49 -31.23 -26.50
C GLU A 492 -13.23 -31.07 -25.00
N VAL A 493 -11.95 -31.06 -24.63
CA VAL A 493 -11.52 -30.62 -23.30
C VAL A 493 -11.74 -29.11 -23.27
N VAL A 494 -12.98 -28.71 -22.98
CA VAL A 494 -13.31 -27.35 -22.56
C VAL A 494 -12.62 -27.16 -21.21
N SER A 495 -11.40 -26.64 -21.26
CA SER A 495 -10.71 -26.15 -20.07
C SER A 495 -11.52 -24.96 -19.54
N GLU A 496 -12.36 -25.22 -18.55
CA GLU A 496 -13.16 -24.20 -17.87
C GLU A 496 -12.20 -23.17 -17.26
N ALA A 497 -12.08 -22.02 -17.92
CA ALA A 497 -11.05 -21.04 -17.60
C ALA A 497 -11.42 -20.32 -16.31
N THR A 498 -10.90 -20.81 -15.18
CA THR A 498 -11.11 -20.23 -13.85
C THR A 498 -10.81 -18.74 -13.88
N TYR A 499 -11.82 -17.92 -13.60
CA TYR A 499 -11.69 -16.47 -13.64
C TYR A 499 -10.87 -16.00 -12.42
N THR A 500 -9.78 -15.28 -12.66
CA THR A 500 -8.76 -14.92 -11.65
C THR A 500 -8.81 -13.47 -11.17
N GLY A 501 -9.67 -12.63 -11.76
CA GLY A 501 -9.67 -11.18 -11.55
C GLY A 501 -9.73 -10.37 -12.86
N PRO A 502 -9.94 -9.05 -12.79
CA PRO A 502 -10.08 -8.19 -13.97
C PRO A 502 -8.79 -8.14 -14.80
N GLU A 503 -8.91 -8.43 -16.10
CA GLU A 503 -7.73 -8.49 -16.99
C GLU A 503 -7.06 -7.13 -17.22
N THR A 504 -7.79 -6.03 -17.00
CA THR A 504 -7.33 -4.67 -17.29
C THR A 504 -7.86 -3.64 -16.31
N LEU A 505 -7.18 -2.50 -16.18
CA LEU A 505 -7.67 -1.37 -15.38
C LEU A 505 -9.09 -0.92 -15.80
N THR A 506 -9.41 -0.96 -17.10
CA THR A 506 -10.74 -0.60 -17.59
C THR A 506 -11.80 -1.63 -17.22
N ASP A 507 -11.43 -2.91 -17.12
CA ASP A 507 -12.28 -4.02 -16.65
C ASP A 507 -12.54 -3.89 -15.13
N LEU A 508 -11.49 -3.64 -14.34
CA LEU A 508 -11.60 -3.34 -12.90
C LEU A 508 -12.56 -2.17 -12.63
N ILE A 509 -12.33 -1.00 -13.25
CA ILE A 509 -13.17 0.16 -13.00
C ILE A 509 -14.60 -0.08 -13.46
N SER A 510 -14.83 -0.79 -14.59
CA SER A 510 -16.19 -1.15 -15.03
C SER A 510 -16.93 -1.98 -13.98
N ARG A 511 -16.31 -3.00 -13.40
CA ARG A 511 -16.95 -3.87 -12.38
C ARG A 511 -17.27 -3.10 -11.10
N VAL A 512 -16.32 -2.30 -10.60
CA VAL A 512 -16.53 -1.44 -9.42
C VAL A 512 -17.68 -0.44 -9.67
N VAL A 513 -17.71 0.19 -10.85
CA VAL A 513 -18.77 1.11 -11.26
C VAL A 513 -20.14 0.43 -11.41
N GLU A 514 -20.19 -0.83 -11.86
CA GLU A 514 -21.45 -1.59 -11.98
C GLU A 514 -22.09 -1.90 -10.60
N ILE A 515 -21.26 -2.05 -9.56
CA ILE A 515 -21.67 -2.27 -8.17
C ILE A 515 -22.20 -0.98 -7.53
N PHE A 516 -21.39 0.09 -7.54
CA PHE A 516 -21.68 1.32 -6.79
C PHE A 516 -22.52 2.36 -7.56
N GLN A 517 -22.45 2.32 -8.90
CA GLN A 517 -23.17 3.19 -9.84
C GLN A 517 -23.10 4.69 -9.48
N PRO A 518 -21.88 5.27 -9.39
CA PRO A 518 -21.68 6.64 -8.93
C PRO A 518 -22.06 7.69 -9.97
N GLY A 519 -22.56 8.85 -9.50
CA GLY A 519 -22.72 10.05 -10.32
C GLY A 519 -21.38 10.69 -10.69
N THR A 520 -20.38 10.62 -9.80
CA THR A 520 -19.04 11.18 -10.00
C THR A 520 -17.97 10.25 -9.43
N MET A 521 -16.82 10.14 -10.09
CA MET A 521 -15.65 9.44 -9.54
C MET A 521 -14.31 10.04 -9.98
N SER A 522 -13.31 9.93 -9.12
CA SER A 522 -11.89 10.12 -9.42
C SER A 522 -11.17 8.79 -9.35
N VAL A 523 -10.25 8.55 -10.28
CA VAL A 523 -9.39 7.36 -10.32
C VAL A 523 -7.93 7.80 -10.32
N THR A 524 -7.14 7.27 -9.38
CA THR A 524 -5.68 7.35 -9.41
C THR A 524 -5.09 6.06 -9.97
N LEU A 525 -3.90 6.16 -10.54
CA LEU A 525 -3.07 5.02 -10.93
C LEU A 525 -1.62 5.44 -10.68
N PHE A 526 -1.07 4.99 -9.57
CA PHE A 526 0.35 5.05 -9.28
C PHE A 526 1.10 3.90 -9.93
N SER A 527 2.38 4.13 -10.20
CA SER A 527 3.36 3.08 -10.44
C SER A 527 4.73 3.54 -9.98
N SER A 528 5.42 2.70 -9.21
CA SER A 528 6.84 2.85 -8.93
C SER A 528 7.67 2.91 -10.23
N HIS A 529 8.85 3.53 -10.19
CA HIS A 529 9.88 3.44 -11.23
C HIS A 529 10.87 2.27 -10.99
N MET A 530 10.81 1.59 -9.85
CA MET A 530 11.65 0.43 -9.55
C MET A 530 11.16 -0.84 -10.26
N THR A 531 12.09 -1.69 -10.69
CA THR A 531 11.84 -2.99 -11.32
C THR A 531 11.91 -4.15 -10.32
N GLU A 532 11.56 -5.35 -10.81
CA GLU A 532 11.59 -6.63 -10.09
C GLU A 532 12.95 -6.92 -9.42
N ASP A 533 14.05 -6.52 -10.08
CA ASP A 533 15.44 -6.68 -9.60
C ASP A 533 15.88 -5.57 -8.61
N GLY A 534 14.97 -4.70 -8.18
CA GLY A 534 15.27 -3.54 -7.33
C GLY A 534 16.05 -2.42 -8.03
N GLN A 535 16.10 -2.42 -9.38
CA GLN A 535 16.79 -1.40 -10.16
C GLN A 535 15.82 -0.32 -10.66
N MET A 536 16.30 0.91 -10.84
CA MET A 536 15.53 1.97 -11.48
C MET A 536 15.33 1.65 -12.97
N GLU A 537 14.11 1.81 -13.48
CA GLU A 537 13.85 1.68 -14.91
C GLU A 537 14.63 2.69 -15.76
N SER A 538 15.05 2.27 -16.96
CA SER A 538 15.54 3.25 -17.95
C SER A 538 14.42 4.20 -18.37
N GLU A 539 14.76 5.47 -18.64
CA GLU A 539 13.87 6.50 -19.20
C GLU A 539 12.95 5.97 -20.31
N ARG A 540 13.50 5.17 -21.23
CA ARG A 540 12.79 4.54 -22.34
C ARG A 540 11.72 3.52 -21.90
N GLN A 541 11.89 2.87 -20.75
CA GLN A 541 10.85 2.04 -20.14
C GLN A 541 9.79 2.90 -19.44
N MET A 542 10.22 3.91 -18.68
CA MET A 542 9.31 4.82 -17.97
C MET A 542 8.36 5.53 -18.95
N GLU A 543 8.87 6.14 -20.03
CA GLU A 543 8.03 6.71 -21.09
C GLU A 543 7.03 5.67 -21.66
N ARG A 544 7.45 4.40 -21.80
CA ARG A 544 6.60 3.31 -22.34
C ARG A 544 5.52 2.91 -21.33
N ARG A 545 5.79 2.96 -20.02
CA ARG A 545 4.78 2.76 -18.97
C ARG A 545 3.82 3.93 -18.91
N GLN A 546 4.30 5.17 -18.82
CA GLN A 546 3.46 6.38 -18.85
C GLN A 546 2.46 6.38 -20.03
N ARG A 547 2.95 6.08 -21.25
CA ARG A 547 2.10 5.96 -22.46
C ARG A 547 1.10 4.79 -22.40
N ARG A 548 1.32 3.77 -21.55
CA ARG A 548 0.33 2.72 -21.23
C ARG A 548 -0.65 3.19 -20.16
N MET A 549 -0.19 3.76 -19.04
CA MET A 549 -1.01 4.29 -17.94
C MET A 549 -2.04 5.32 -18.45
N VAL A 550 -1.57 6.34 -19.17
CA VAL A 550 -2.43 7.38 -19.79
C VAL A 550 -3.43 6.80 -20.78
N LYS A 551 -3.14 5.64 -21.39
CA LYS A 551 -4.04 4.92 -22.30
C LYS A 551 -5.03 4.00 -21.57
N ALA A 552 -4.60 3.37 -20.48
CA ALA A 552 -5.44 2.55 -19.60
C ALA A 552 -6.49 3.40 -18.88
N MET A 553 -6.12 4.63 -18.51
CA MET A 553 -7.03 5.73 -18.16
C MET A 553 -7.79 6.22 -19.42
N GLY A 554 -8.64 5.33 -19.94
CA GLY A 554 -9.30 5.41 -21.24
C GLY A 554 -10.67 6.09 -21.20
N ARG A 555 -11.57 5.62 -22.07
CA ARG A 555 -13.00 5.93 -21.98
C ARG A 555 -13.67 4.85 -21.14
N ILE A 556 -14.55 5.25 -20.23
CA ILE A 556 -15.38 4.35 -19.43
C ILE A 556 -16.82 4.43 -19.97
N THR A 557 -17.48 3.30 -20.13
CA THR A 557 -18.87 3.22 -20.60
C THR A 557 -19.80 3.91 -19.60
N GLY A 558 -20.80 4.65 -20.06
CA GLY A 558 -21.67 5.46 -19.19
C GLY A 558 -21.08 6.82 -18.75
N PHE A 559 -19.76 7.01 -18.73
CA PHE A 559 -19.14 8.21 -18.15
C PHE A 559 -18.55 9.17 -19.19
N SER A 560 -18.53 10.46 -18.82
CA SER A 560 -17.81 11.54 -19.47
C SER A 560 -16.58 11.88 -18.62
N ARG A 561 -15.38 11.63 -19.17
CA ARG A 561 -14.13 12.00 -18.50
C ARG A 561 -13.87 13.49 -18.66
N THR A 562 -13.87 14.25 -17.56
CA THR A 562 -13.65 15.70 -17.56
C THR A 562 -12.16 16.04 -17.55
N ASP A 563 -11.35 15.23 -16.86
CA ASP A 563 -9.92 15.49 -16.65
C ASP A 563 -9.12 14.20 -16.80
N ARG A 564 -7.89 14.32 -17.30
CA ARG A 564 -6.88 13.25 -17.24
C ARG A 564 -5.48 13.87 -17.27
N ILE A 565 -4.73 13.67 -16.21
CA ILE A 565 -3.44 14.31 -15.96
C ILE A 565 -2.41 13.22 -15.68
N LEU A 566 -1.21 13.36 -16.23
CA LEU A 566 -0.04 12.58 -15.84
C LEU A 566 0.85 13.50 -14.99
N TYR A 567 1.26 13.00 -13.83
CA TYR A 567 2.33 13.56 -13.02
C TYR A 567 3.49 12.56 -13.04
N GLU A 568 4.69 13.11 -13.03
CA GLU A 568 5.95 12.39 -12.88
C GLU A 568 6.60 12.94 -11.61
N PHE A 569 6.98 12.05 -10.70
CA PHE A 569 7.63 12.36 -9.42
C PHE A 569 8.89 11.51 -9.29
N ASP A 570 9.79 11.87 -8.39
CA ASP A 570 11.04 11.14 -8.16
C ASP A 570 10.77 9.66 -7.82
N GLY A 571 11.02 8.75 -8.75
CA GLY A 571 10.78 7.33 -8.56
C GLY A 571 9.32 6.85 -8.65
N CYS A 572 8.35 7.66 -9.10
CA CYS A 572 7.02 7.14 -9.47
C CYS A 572 6.24 7.99 -10.50
N ASP A 573 5.37 7.32 -11.27
CA ASP A 573 4.39 7.94 -12.16
C ASP A 573 3.00 7.95 -11.48
N LEU A 574 2.19 8.99 -11.70
CA LEU A 574 0.76 9.04 -11.35
C LEU A 574 -0.09 9.46 -12.54
N VAL A 575 -1.11 8.67 -12.88
CA VAL A 575 -2.19 9.12 -13.78
C VAL A 575 -3.48 9.30 -13.00
N PHE A 576 -3.92 10.56 -12.91
CA PHE A 576 -5.24 10.93 -12.38
C PHE A 576 -6.27 11.02 -13.51
N GLY A 577 -7.49 10.56 -13.28
CA GLY A 577 -8.64 10.76 -14.16
C GLY A 577 -9.90 11.10 -13.38
N HIS A 578 -10.66 12.11 -13.84
CA HIS A 578 -11.95 12.48 -13.25
C HIS A 578 -13.09 12.23 -14.23
N PHE A 579 -14.18 11.66 -13.74
CA PHE A 579 -15.30 11.16 -14.54
C PHE A 579 -16.64 11.53 -13.90
N VAL A 580 -17.58 11.98 -14.72
CA VAL A 580 -18.97 12.25 -14.34
C VAL A 580 -19.90 11.38 -15.18
N ALA A 581 -20.95 10.82 -14.59
CA ALA A 581 -21.95 10.04 -15.30
C ALA A 581 -22.62 10.85 -16.42
N LYS A 582 -23.08 10.17 -17.47
CA LYS A 582 -23.92 10.79 -18.51
C LYS A 582 -25.38 10.72 -18.09
N ALA A 583 -26.08 11.84 -18.30
CA ALA A 583 -27.54 11.89 -18.37
C ALA A 583 -28.07 11.24 -19.65
#